data_AF-A0A0D2NL83-F1
#
_entry.id   AF-A0A0D2NL83-F1
#
_cell.length_a   1.000
_cell.length_b   1.000
_cell.length_c   1.000
_cell.angle_alpha   90.00
_cell.angle_beta   90.00
_cell.angle_gamma   90.00
#
_symmetry.space_group_name_H-M   'P 1'
#
loop_
_entity.id
_entity.type
_entity.pdbx_description
1 polymer ?
#
loop_
_entity_poly.entity_id
_entity_poly.type
_entity_poly.pdbx_seq_one_letter_code
_entity_poly.pdbx_strand_id
1 'polypeptide(L)'
;MAPTTRRVCFTALEATKNICLTIPTMEGIKAALTRFHHDVVMQHPYISAGVLLFWAFYPQFPFHVLYFVLFVIPRSIILGILTCLGFERGGVREDSIASRYQARRYGGATPSSGLFAGAQSYGAANRAPLSAQSQQERPSHPIIGVLWRLLAFLCLYASLVVLLKYGE
;
A
#
# COMPACT_ATOMS: atom_id res chain seq x y z
N MET A 1 -24.86 19.16 20.89
CA MET A 1 -23.84 18.19 20.44
C MET A 1 -23.36 18.61 19.06
N ALA A 2 -22.05 18.77 18.88
CA ALA A 2 -21.49 19.08 17.55
C ALA A 2 -21.63 17.86 16.62
N PRO A 3 -21.87 18.05 15.31
CA PRO A 3 -22.01 16.95 14.37
C PRO A 3 -20.66 16.23 14.15
N THR A 4 -20.65 14.91 14.33
CA THR A 4 -19.47 14.03 14.19
C THR A 4 -19.11 13.74 12.74
N THR A 5 -20.05 13.94 11.81
CA THR A 5 -19.85 13.72 10.37
C THR A 5 -20.45 14.87 9.59
N ARG A 6 -19.74 15.31 8.55
CA ARG A 6 -20.24 16.28 7.58
C ARG A 6 -20.35 15.58 6.23
N ARG A 7 -21.55 15.58 5.65
CA ARG A 7 -21.74 15.14 4.26
C ARG A 7 -21.36 16.28 3.33
N VAL A 8 -20.44 16.02 2.42
CA VAL A 8 -20.08 16.93 1.33
C VAL A 8 -20.52 16.26 0.04
N CYS A 9 -21.49 16.87 -0.64
CA CYS A 9 -21.99 16.38 -1.91
C CYS A 9 -21.33 17.17 -3.04
N PHE A 10 -20.68 16.45 -3.94
CA PHE A 10 -20.11 17.01 -5.15
C PHE A 10 -21.05 16.65 -6.32
N THR A 11 -21.42 17.65 -7.11
CA THR A 11 -22.02 17.44 -8.42
C THR A 11 -20.92 16.98 -9.37
N ALA A 12 -20.97 15.71 -9.81
CA ALA A 12 -20.06 15.23 -10.85
C ALA A 12 -20.28 16.03 -12.16
N LEU A 13 -19.25 16.09 -13.02
CA LEU A 13 -19.31 16.81 -14.31
C LEU A 13 -20.47 16.37 -15.21
N GLU A 14 -21.00 15.16 -15.03
CA GLU A 14 -22.31 14.74 -15.54
C GLU A 14 -23.40 15.24 -14.58
N ALA A 15 -24.15 16.25 -15.03
CA ALA A 15 -25.14 17.05 -14.27
C ALA A 15 -26.30 16.28 -13.61
N THR A 16 -26.24 14.95 -13.49
CA THR A 16 -27.30 14.09 -12.95
C THR A 16 -26.87 13.20 -11.78
N LYS A 17 -25.58 13.13 -11.42
CA LYS A 17 -25.11 12.24 -10.35
C LYS A 17 -24.39 12.98 -9.23
N ASN A 18 -25.07 13.13 -8.09
CA ASN A 18 -24.50 13.68 -6.87
C ASN A 18 -23.74 12.58 -6.10
N ILE A 19 -22.43 12.76 -5.93
CA ILE A 19 -21.61 11.88 -5.08
C ILE A 19 -21.49 12.55 -3.71
N CYS A 20 -22.16 11.99 -2.71
CA CYS A 20 -22.08 12.47 -1.33
C CYS A 20 -21.05 11.67 -0.55
N LEU A 21 -19.95 12.34 -0.18
CA LEU A 21 -18.90 11.79 0.67
C LEU A 21 -19.18 12.19 2.12
N THR A 22 -19.15 11.23 3.03
CA THR A 22 -19.27 11.49 4.46
C THR A 22 -17.86 11.67 5.03
N ILE A 23 -17.49 12.91 5.33
CA ILE A 23 -16.19 13.25 5.87
C ILE A 23 -16.31 13.37 7.39
N PRO A 24 -15.49 12.66 8.18
CA PRO A 24 -15.48 12.82 9.62
C PRO A 24 -15.03 14.25 9.96
N THR A 25 -15.78 14.93 10.83
CA THR A 25 -15.34 16.23 11.36
C THR A 25 -14.22 16.03 12.38
N MET A 26 -13.50 17.10 12.74
CA MET A 26 -12.48 17.01 13.81
C MET A 26 -13.06 16.48 15.13
N GLU A 27 -14.30 16.85 15.44
CA GLU A 27 -15.05 16.31 16.60
C GLU A 27 -15.34 14.81 16.43
N GLY A 28 -15.67 14.36 15.21
CA GLY A 28 -15.83 12.94 14.90
C GLY A 28 -14.54 12.14 15.08
N ILE A 29 -13.41 12.68 14.63
CA ILE A 29 -12.08 12.05 14.82
C ILE A 29 -11.76 11.97 16.30
N LYS A 30 -11.96 13.06 17.06
CA LYS A 30 -11.73 13.08 18.51
C LYS A 30 -12.60 12.06 19.23
N ALA A 31 -13.89 12.00 18.90
CA ALA A 31 -14.80 11.01 19.48
C ALA A 31 -14.39 9.56 19.13
N ALA A 32 -13.98 9.30 17.89
CA ALA A 32 -13.48 7.99 17.48
C ALA A 32 -12.18 7.61 18.22
N LEU A 33 -11.25 8.55 18.38
CA LEU A 33 -10.00 8.32 19.10
C LEU A 33 -10.25 8.04 20.59
N THR A 34 -11.22 8.75 21.18
CA THR A 34 -11.61 8.56 22.58
C THR A 34 -12.26 7.19 22.79
N ARG A 35 -13.12 6.76 21.86
CA ARG A 35 -13.69 5.41 21.87
C ARG A 35 -12.62 4.34 21.72
N PHE A 36 -11.73 4.49 20.73
CA PHE A 36 -10.63 3.55 20.54
C PHE A 36 -9.74 3.43 21.80
N HIS A 37 -9.42 4.56 22.42
CA HIS A 37 -8.66 4.57 23.67
C HIS A 37 -9.42 3.82 24.78
N HIS A 38 -10.73 4.03 24.92
CA HIS A 38 -11.51 3.33 25.94
C HIS A 38 -11.63 1.84 25.66
N ASP A 39 -12.03 1.46 24.45
CA ASP A 39 -12.37 0.08 24.10
C ASP A 39 -11.13 -0.80 23.93
N VAL A 40 -10.02 -0.25 23.44
CA VAL A 40 -8.82 -1.05 23.13
C VAL A 40 -7.74 -0.85 24.19
N VAL A 41 -7.39 0.40 24.49
CA VAL A 41 -6.25 0.71 25.37
C VAL A 41 -6.57 0.40 26.82
N MET A 42 -7.78 0.73 27.30
CA MET A 42 -8.15 0.42 28.68
C MET A 42 -8.54 -1.05 28.88
N GLN A 43 -9.21 -1.68 27.91
CA GLN A 43 -9.63 -3.08 28.06
C GLN A 43 -8.44 -4.06 28.00
N HIS A 44 -7.43 -3.73 27.20
CA HIS A 44 -6.26 -4.59 26.99
C HIS A 44 -4.94 -3.79 27.05
N PRO A 45 -4.55 -3.30 28.24
CA PRO A 45 -3.40 -2.41 28.40
C PRO A 45 -2.08 -3.09 28.02
N TYR A 46 -1.88 -4.36 28.39
CA TYR A 46 -0.67 -5.11 28.05
C TYR A 46 -0.53 -5.40 26.55
N ILE A 47 -1.64 -5.75 25.86
CA ILE A 47 -1.63 -5.97 24.41
C ILE A 47 -1.33 -4.65 23.68
N SER A 48 -1.99 -3.57 24.09
CA SER A 48 -1.80 -2.25 23.50
C SER A 48 -0.36 -1.75 23.69
N ALA A 49 0.20 -1.91 24.89
CA ALA A 49 1.59 -1.60 25.17
C ALA A 49 2.54 -2.47 24.34
N GLY A 50 2.29 -3.78 24.25
CA GLY A 50 3.07 -4.70 23.42
C GLY A 50 3.11 -4.30 21.95
N VAL A 51 1.96 -3.90 21.38
CA VAL A 51 1.87 -3.42 20.00
C VAL A 51 2.64 -2.09 19.82
N LEU A 52 2.50 -1.14 20.75
CA LEU A 52 3.23 0.12 20.71
C LEU A 52 4.74 -0.07 20.84
N LEU A 53 5.17 -1.02 21.68
CA LEU A 53 6.56 -1.38 21.89
C LEU A 53 7.13 -2.08 20.64
N PHE A 54 6.39 -3.01 20.05
CA PHE A 54 6.75 -3.61 18.76
C PHE A 54 6.89 -2.55 17.67
N TRP A 55 5.96 -1.60 17.60
CA TRP A 55 6.05 -0.46 16.68
C TRP A 55 7.29 0.39 16.97
N ALA A 56 7.62 0.65 18.24
CA ALA A 56 8.79 1.43 18.61
C ALA A 56 10.10 0.78 18.12
N PHE A 57 10.21 -0.55 18.17
CA PHE A 57 11.39 -1.26 17.65
C PHE A 57 11.43 -1.29 16.12
N TYR A 58 10.28 -1.36 15.46
CA TYR A 58 10.19 -1.45 14.01
C TYR A 58 9.19 -0.45 13.42
N PRO A 59 9.45 0.87 13.51
CA PRO A 59 8.48 1.88 13.12
C PRO A 59 8.18 1.89 11.62
N GLN A 60 9.08 1.31 10.84
CA GLN A 60 8.98 1.19 9.39
C GLN A 60 8.15 -0.04 8.96
N PHE A 61 7.97 -1.04 9.82
CA PHE A 61 7.34 -2.31 9.47
C PHE A 61 5.94 -2.18 8.89
N PRO A 62 4.98 -1.45 9.50
CA PRO A 62 3.60 -1.38 8.95
C PRO A 62 3.58 -0.77 7.54
N PHE A 63 4.44 0.22 7.28
CA PHE A 63 4.55 0.84 5.96
C PHE A 63 5.18 -0.09 4.93
N HIS A 64 6.15 -0.91 5.34
CA HIS A 64 6.73 -1.93 4.46
C HIS A 64 5.71 -3.02 4.12
N VAL A 65 4.95 -3.49 5.11
CA VAL A 65 3.88 -4.47 4.88
C VAL A 65 2.83 -3.89 3.94
N LEU A 66 2.38 -2.66 4.18
CA LEU A 66 1.41 -2.00 3.32
C LEU A 66 1.93 -1.83 1.88
N TYR A 67 3.18 -1.39 1.73
CA TYR A 67 3.81 -1.28 0.40
C TYR A 67 3.91 -2.64 -0.29
N PHE A 68 4.32 -3.67 0.45
CA PHE A 68 4.43 -5.02 -0.09
C PHE A 68 3.07 -5.55 -0.56
N VAL A 69 2.04 -5.42 0.27
CA VAL A 69 0.69 -5.89 -0.03
C VAL A 69 0.06 -5.10 -1.19
N LEU A 70 0.21 -3.78 -1.22
CA LEU A 70 -0.44 -2.93 -2.23
C LEU A 70 0.31 -2.88 -3.56
N PHE A 71 1.64 -3.03 -3.56
CA PHE A 71 2.44 -2.82 -4.79
C PHE A 71 3.21 -4.06 -5.22
N VAL A 72 3.82 -4.79 -4.29
CA VAL A 72 4.68 -5.93 -4.66
C VAL A 72 3.85 -7.15 -5.04
N ILE A 73 2.82 -7.47 -4.26
CA ILE A 73 1.94 -8.62 -4.54
C ILE A 73 1.22 -8.46 -5.89
N PRO A 74 0.49 -7.35 -6.17
CA PRO A 74 -0.23 -7.22 -7.43
C PRO A 74 0.69 -7.21 -8.65
N ARG A 75 1.86 -6.56 -8.53
CA ARG A 75 2.88 -6.57 -9.58
C ARG A 75 3.35 -7.99 -9.88
N SER A 76 3.62 -8.78 -8.85
CA SER A 76 4.07 -10.17 -9.01
C SER A 76 3.00 -11.05 -9.64
N ILE A 77 1.73 -10.86 -9.27
CA ILE A 77 0.59 -11.55 -9.87
C ILE A 77 0.48 -11.22 -11.35
N ILE A 78 0.52 -9.93 -11.73
CA ILE A 78 0.44 -9.49 -13.13
C ILE A 78 1.58 -10.09 -13.95
N LEU A 79 2.82 -10.04 -13.44
CA LEU A 79 3.98 -10.63 -14.12
C LEU A 79 3.86 -12.15 -14.25
N GLY A 80 3.35 -12.84 -13.24
CA GLY A 80 3.07 -14.28 -13.29
C GLY A 80 2.06 -14.63 -14.37
N ILE A 81 0.96 -13.88 -14.47
CA ILE A 81 -0.05 -14.05 -15.53
C ILE A 81 0.56 -13.81 -16.92
N LEU A 82 1.32 -12.73 -17.09
CA LEU A 82 2.00 -12.41 -18.35
C LEU A 82 2.97 -13.51 -18.77
N THR A 83 3.74 -14.05 -17.81
CA THR A 83 4.65 -15.18 -18.06
C THR A 83 3.88 -16.42 -18.49
N CYS A 84 2.73 -16.72 -17.87
CA CYS A 84 1.85 -17.83 -18.28
C CYS A 84 1.27 -17.65 -19.69
N LEU A 85 0.96 -16.40 -20.07
CA LEU A 85 0.50 -16.08 -21.42
C LEU A 85 1.62 -16.19 -22.47
N GLY A 86 2.89 -16.23 -22.04
CA GLY A 86 4.07 -16.35 -22.89
C GLY A 86 4.77 -15.02 -23.17
N PHE A 87 4.50 -13.97 -22.40
CA PHE A 87 5.31 -12.76 -22.43
C PHE A 87 6.54 -12.97 -21.55
N GLU A 88 7.71 -13.02 -22.17
CA GLU A 88 8.99 -13.24 -21.52
C GLU A 88 9.97 -12.09 -21.83
N ARG A 89 11.16 -12.13 -21.24
CA ARG A 89 12.20 -11.11 -21.44
C ARG A 89 12.66 -11.01 -22.90
N GLY A 90 12.71 -12.15 -23.59
CA GLY A 90 13.07 -12.22 -25.02
C GLY A 90 11.95 -11.79 -25.96
N GLY A 91 10.81 -11.34 -25.43
CA GLY A 91 9.60 -11.09 -26.20
C GLY A 91 8.59 -12.19 -25.99
N VAL A 92 7.89 -12.56 -27.05
CA VAL A 92 6.79 -13.53 -26.97
C VAL A 92 7.34 -14.93 -27.20
N ARG A 93 7.14 -15.85 -26.24
CA ARG A 93 7.58 -17.23 -26.34
C ARG A 93 6.91 -17.93 -27.52
N GLU A 94 7.69 -18.69 -28.30
CA GLU A 94 7.19 -19.54 -29.38
C GLU A 94 6.13 -20.54 -28.84
N ASP A 95 5.10 -20.82 -29.64
CA ASP A 95 3.95 -21.68 -29.29
C ASP A 95 3.12 -21.28 -28.05
N SER A 96 3.31 -20.07 -27.53
CA SER A 96 2.50 -19.53 -26.43
C SER A 96 1.12 -19.02 -26.88
N ILE A 97 0.25 -18.71 -25.90
CA ILE A 97 -1.04 -18.05 -26.17
C ILE A 97 -0.81 -16.67 -26.81
N ALA A 98 0.17 -15.92 -26.32
CA ALA A 98 0.55 -14.63 -26.86
C ALA A 98 1.06 -14.74 -28.31
N SER A 99 1.85 -15.76 -28.65
CA SER A 99 2.34 -15.96 -30.03
C SER A 99 1.20 -16.27 -31.01
N ARG A 100 0.25 -17.12 -30.60
CA ARG A 100 -0.94 -17.44 -31.39
C ARG A 100 -1.84 -16.22 -31.58
N TYR A 101 -1.99 -15.40 -30.55
CA TYR A 101 -2.72 -14.14 -30.65
C TYR A 101 -2.01 -13.16 -31.60
N GLN A 102 -0.69 -13.03 -31.50
CA GLN A 102 0.11 -12.17 -32.37
C GLN A 102 0.02 -12.60 -33.83
N ALA A 103 0.21 -13.88 -34.12
CA ALA A 103 0.11 -14.42 -35.48
C ALA A 103 -1.28 -14.19 -36.08
N ARG A 104 -2.34 -14.42 -35.29
CA ARG A 104 -3.72 -14.28 -35.77
C ARG A 104 -4.16 -12.82 -35.94
N ARG A 105 -3.72 -11.91 -35.06
CA ARG A 105 -4.20 -10.52 -35.03
C ARG A 105 -3.29 -9.53 -35.74
N TYR A 106 -1.98 -9.78 -35.74
CA TYR A 106 -0.96 -8.84 -36.22
C TYR A 106 -0.05 -9.44 -37.31
N GLY A 107 -0.17 -10.73 -37.63
CA GLY A 107 0.51 -11.41 -38.75
C GLY A 107 2.01 -11.64 -38.58
N GLY A 108 2.73 -10.77 -37.85
CA GLY A 108 4.16 -10.88 -37.59
C GLY A 108 4.80 -9.63 -36.98
N ALA A 109 4.18 -8.45 -37.15
CA ALA A 109 4.69 -7.19 -36.59
C ALA A 109 3.89 -6.78 -35.35
N THR A 110 4.56 -6.62 -34.21
CA THR A 110 3.90 -6.11 -33.00
C THR A 110 3.62 -4.60 -33.15
N PRO A 111 2.40 -4.12 -32.88
CA PRO A 111 2.12 -2.68 -32.89
C PRO A 111 2.95 -1.97 -31.81
N SER A 112 3.39 -0.73 -32.08
CA SER A 112 4.16 0.08 -31.12
C SER A 112 3.32 0.59 -29.94
N SER A 113 1.99 0.46 -30.00
CA SER A 113 1.05 0.92 -28.98
C SER A 113 -0.08 -0.08 -28.74
N GLY A 114 -0.75 0.05 -27.60
CA GLY A 114 -1.89 -0.79 -27.22
C GLY A 114 -1.58 -1.85 -26.16
N LEU A 115 -2.59 -2.63 -25.80
CA LEU A 115 -2.54 -3.56 -24.67
C LEU A 115 -1.48 -4.66 -24.85
N PHE A 116 -1.28 -5.14 -26.08
CA PHE A 116 -0.29 -6.19 -26.37
C PHE A 116 1.15 -5.67 -26.23
N ALA A 117 1.44 -4.46 -26.75
CA ALA A 117 2.72 -3.79 -26.57
C ALA A 117 3.01 -3.49 -25.09
N GLY A 118 1.97 -3.06 -24.35
CA GLY A 118 2.04 -2.89 -22.90
C GLY A 118 2.38 -4.20 -22.18
N ALA A 119 1.65 -5.28 -22.47
CA ALA A 119 1.89 -6.61 -21.91
C ALA A 119 3.31 -7.13 -22.21
N GLN A 120 3.80 -6.93 -23.44
CA GLN A 120 5.17 -7.29 -23.81
C GLN A 120 6.22 -6.45 -23.04
N SER A 121 6.01 -5.14 -22.93
CA SER A 121 6.88 -4.25 -22.16
C SER A 121 6.91 -4.62 -20.67
N TYR A 122 5.75 -4.92 -20.09
CA TYR A 122 5.65 -5.39 -18.70
C TYR A 122 6.33 -6.75 -18.49
N GLY A 123 6.15 -7.71 -19.40
CA GLY A 123 6.84 -9.01 -19.36
C GLY A 123 8.36 -8.89 -19.48
N ALA A 124 8.84 -7.90 -20.25
CA ALA A 124 10.27 -7.60 -20.39
C ALA A 124 10.91 -7.01 -19.12
N ALA A 125 10.12 -6.38 -18.25
CA ALA A 125 10.58 -5.77 -17.00
C ALA A 125 10.88 -6.78 -15.86
N ASN A 126 10.67 -8.09 -16.07
CA ASN A 126 10.68 -9.14 -15.05
C ASN A 126 12.06 -9.50 -14.44
N ARG A 127 13.12 -8.69 -14.66
CA ARG A 127 14.47 -8.96 -14.12
C ARG A 127 15.25 -7.72 -13.64
N ALA A 128 14.59 -6.71 -13.10
CA ALA A 128 15.24 -6.07 -11.95
C ALA A 128 15.06 -7.08 -10.80
N PRO A 129 16.12 -7.76 -10.31
CA PRO A 129 15.97 -8.63 -9.16
C PRO A 129 15.22 -7.85 -8.07
N LEU A 130 14.15 -8.41 -7.51
CA LEU A 130 13.45 -7.77 -6.40
C LEU A 130 14.42 -7.45 -5.25
N SER A 131 15.49 -8.23 -5.11
CA SER A 131 16.64 -7.94 -4.23
C SER A 131 17.43 -6.69 -4.64
N ALA A 132 17.73 -6.52 -5.93
CA ALA A 132 18.42 -5.34 -6.46
C ALA A 132 17.54 -4.09 -6.47
N GLN A 133 16.22 -4.21 -6.64
CA GLN A 133 15.29 -3.07 -6.58
C GLN A 133 14.98 -2.66 -5.11
N SER A 134 15.06 -3.60 -4.16
CA SER A 134 15.04 -3.29 -2.72
C SER A 134 16.37 -2.75 -2.18
N GLN A 135 17.50 -3.06 -2.83
CA GLN A 135 18.83 -2.59 -2.47
C GLN A 135 19.35 -1.41 -3.30
N GLN A 136 18.65 -0.98 -4.36
CA GLN A 136 18.97 0.25 -5.08
C GLN A 136 18.68 1.43 -4.15
N GLU A 137 19.70 1.72 -3.33
CA GLU A 137 19.94 2.89 -2.51
C GLU A 137 18.80 3.90 -2.58
N ARG A 138 17.85 3.79 -1.63
CA ARG A 138 17.27 5.04 -1.14
C ARG A 138 18.46 5.80 -0.59
N PRO A 139 18.87 6.96 -1.15
CA PRO A 139 19.71 7.86 -0.40
C PRO A 139 18.94 8.12 0.88
N SER A 140 19.44 7.58 1.99
CA SER A 140 18.83 7.73 3.31
C SER A 140 18.90 9.21 3.63
N HIS A 141 17.87 9.94 3.20
CA HIS A 141 17.75 11.34 3.54
C HIS A 141 17.79 11.41 5.07
N PRO A 142 18.78 12.11 5.65
CA PRO A 142 19.03 12.09 7.08
C PRO A 142 17.79 12.50 7.88
N ILE A 143 16.94 13.35 7.27
CA ILE A 143 15.66 13.82 7.79
C ILE A 143 14.67 12.66 8.04
N ILE A 144 14.58 11.70 7.11
CA ILE A 144 13.66 10.55 7.23
C ILE A 144 14.12 9.65 8.38
N GLY A 145 15.43 9.43 8.53
CA GLY A 145 15.99 8.66 9.63
C GLY A 145 15.70 9.28 11.00
N VAL A 146 15.83 10.60 11.12
CA VAL A 146 15.50 11.33 12.35
C VAL A 146 14.00 11.22 12.67
N LEU A 147 13.13 11.36 11.68
CA LEU A 147 11.68 11.24 11.86
C LEU A 147 11.28 9.87 12.39
N TRP A 148 11.86 8.78 11.86
CA TRP A 148 11.59 7.42 12.37
C TRP A 148 12.06 7.22 13.80
N ARG A 149 13.20 7.81 14.18
CA ARG A 149 13.70 7.76 15.56
C ARG A 149 12.76 8.51 16.52
N LEU A 150 12.30 9.69 16.14
CA LEU A 150 11.34 10.45 16.94
C LEU A 150 10.02 9.70 17.10
N LEU A 151 9.52 9.07 16.03
CA LEU A 151 8.32 8.24 16.09
C LEU A 151 8.51 7.04 17.03
N ALA A 152 9.65 6.36 16.97
CA ALA A 152 9.98 5.26 17.86
C ALA A 152 10.00 5.70 19.34
N PHE A 153 10.64 6.83 19.66
CA PHE A 153 10.63 7.38 21.02
C PHE A 153 9.23 7.74 21.50
N LEU A 154 8.41 8.32 20.63
CA LEU A 154 7.02 8.67 20.98
C LEU A 154 6.17 7.43 21.26
N CYS A 155 6.31 6.38 20.46
CA CYS A 155 5.65 5.10 20.69
C CYS A 155 6.12 4.42 21.98
N LEU A 156 7.43 4.46 22.28
CA LEU A 156 7.99 3.91 23.51
C LEU A 156 7.48 4.65 24.75
N TYR A 157 7.49 5.99 24.70
CA TYR A 157 6.93 6.81 25.77
C TYR A 157 5.44 6.53 25.98
N ALA A 158 4.65 6.44 24.91
CA ALA A 158 3.24 6.11 24.99
C ALA A 158 3.00 4.72 25.60
N SER A 159 3.79 3.71 25.22
CA SER A 159 3.72 2.37 25.80
C SER A 159 3.98 2.39 27.31
N LEU A 160 4.99 3.15 27.74
CA LEU A 160 5.34 3.28 29.16
C LEU A 160 4.24 3.98 29.95
N VAL A 161 3.64 5.04 29.40
CA VAL A 161 2.49 5.73 30.01
C VAL A 161 1.28 4.80 30.14
N VAL A 162 0.99 3.99 29.12
CA VAL A 162 -0.12 3.02 29.16
C VAL A 162 0.12 1.97 30.25
N LEU A 163 1.32 1.40 30.33
CA LEU A 163 1.68 0.42 31.36
C LEU A 163 1.61 1.00 32.77
N LEU A 164 2.17 2.20 32.99
CA LEU A 164 2.18 2.82 34.31
C LEU A 164 0.78 3.25 34.78
N LYS A 165 -0.10 3.64 33.85
CA LYS A 165 -1.42 4.15 34.21
C LYS A 165 -2.50 3.06 34.33
N TYR A 166 -2.37 1.97 33.58
CA TYR A 166 -3.41 0.94 33.46
C TYR A 166 -2.90 -0.49 33.75
N GLY A 167 -1.65 -0.63 34.19
CA GLY A 167 -1.04 -1.93 34.47
C GLY A 167 -1.17 -2.42 35.91
N GLU A 168 -1.91 -1.70 36.76
CA GLU A 168 -2.29 -2.11 38.12
C GLU A 168 -3.56 -2.96 38.15
#